data_AF-C5EAB5-F1
#
_entry.id   AF-C5EAB5-F1
#
_cell.length_a   1.000
_cell.length_b   1.000
_cell.length_c   1.000
_cell.angle_alpha   90.00
_cell.angle_beta   90.00
_cell.angle_gamma   90.00
#
_symmetry.space_group_name_H-M   'P 1'
#
loop_
_entity.id
_entity.type
_entity.pdbx_description
1 polymer ?
#
loop_
_entity_poly.entity_id
_entity_poly.type
_entity_poly.pdbx_seq_one_letter_code
_entity_poly.pdbx_strand_id
1 'polypeptide(L)'
;MLAGKRARLVEQLAEIQDSIDFIDAKQRFYDDVLSGATPYVSVLIPSAALAKESEEPGELKGWRGNRFDRAVSSSGIQARTTVCCTRAWRTGHALRLESASAQRDARIVFRCREVVMSIGQVIKVVREERGLTQSQFAHELFVTQQALSRWEKGTAEPSIDMIRLISTRFEVPMARLMEMPDNGFCQSCAMPFYRPEDHGTEPDGTRNGDYCNYCYEDGVFLQAYANSDELVAACAPMMAESCHISVEQAEDCMSALLPNLKRWRRQDEIDAVAEGK
;
A
#
# COMPACT_ATOMS: atom_id res chain seq x y z
N MET A 1 4.27 -23.81 -48.03
CA MET A 1 3.63 -23.07 -46.91
C MET A 1 3.90 -23.72 -45.55
N LEU A 2 3.66 -25.03 -45.36
CA LEU A 2 3.81 -25.69 -44.06
C LEU A 2 5.25 -25.75 -43.52
N ALA A 3 6.25 -25.94 -44.41
CA ALA A 3 7.66 -25.95 -44.02
C ALA A 3 8.11 -24.60 -43.40
N GLY A 4 7.63 -23.48 -43.94
CA GLY A 4 7.93 -22.14 -43.39
C GLY A 4 7.30 -21.90 -42.02
N LYS A 5 6.05 -22.38 -41.81
CA LYS A 5 5.41 -22.33 -40.48
C LYS A 5 6.15 -23.19 -39.45
N ARG A 6 6.60 -24.39 -39.85
CA ARG A 6 7.43 -25.26 -39.01
C ARG A 6 8.76 -24.60 -38.63
N ALA A 7 9.44 -23.97 -39.59
CA ALA A 7 10.70 -23.26 -39.33
C ALA A 7 10.51 -22.14 -38.29
N ARG A 8 9.47 -21.32 -38.45
CA ARG A 8 9.16 -20.26 -37.48
C ARG A 8 8.86 -20.79 -36.08
N LEU A 9 8.10 -21.88 -35.98
CA LEU A 9 7.82 -22.50 -34.67
C LEU A 9 9.09 -23.05 -34.00
N VAL A 10 10.03 -23.59 -34.77
CA VAL A 10 11.33 -24.05 -34.25
C VAL A 10 12.16 -22.87 -33.72
N GLU A 11 12.15 -21.74 -34.43
CA GLU A 11 12.82 -20.51 -33.98
C GLU A 11 12.21 -19.97 -32.69
N GLN A 12 10.88 -19.92 -32.59
CA GLN A 12 10.20 -19.50 -31.37
C GLN A 12 10.47 -20.44 -30.19
N LEU A 13 10.56 -21.76 -30.43
CA LEU A 13 10.94 -22.71 -29.40
C LEU A 13 12.37 -22.49 -28.90
N ALA A 14 13.30 -22.12 -29.79
CA ALA A 14 14.67 -21.80 -29.41
C ALA A 14 14.73 -20.54 -28.52
N GLU A 15 14.01 -19.48 -28.90
CA GLU A 15 13.94 -18.23 -28.11
C GLU A 15 13.34 -18.46 -26.71
N ILE A 16 12.30 -19.29 -26.63
CA ILE A 16 11.70 -19.68 -25.34
C ILE A 16 12.72 -20.49 -24.52
N GLN A 17 13.47 -21.41 -25.14
CA GLN A 17 14.49 -22.18 -24.45
C GLN A 17 15.61 -21.28 -23.91
N ASP A 18 16.07 -20.30 -24.68
CA ASP A 18 17.08 -19.33 -24.23
C ASP A 18 16.60 -18.53 -23.01
N SER A 19 15.30 -18.19 -22.99
CA SER A 19 14.68 -17.51 -21.84
C SER A 19 14.63 -18.41 -20.60
N ILE A 20 14.32 -19.70 -20.76
CA ILE A 20 14.33 -20.69 -19.67
C ILE A 20 15.76 -20.83 -19.12
N ASP A 21 16.74 -20.98 -20.00
CA ASP A 21 18.14 -21.16 -19.61
C ASP A 21 18.66 -19.93 -18.84
N PHE A 22 18.23 -18.72 -19.23
CA PHE A 22 18.52 -17.49 -18.49
C PHE A 22 17.90 -17.48 -17.09
N ILE A 23 16.63 -17.89 -16.95
CA ILE A 23 15.96 -17.99 -15.65
C ILE A 23 16.68 -18.99 -14.75
N ASP A 24 17.03 -20.17 -15.27
CA ASP A 24 17.74 -21.21 -14.51
C ASP A 24 19.16 -20.76 -14.12
N ALA A 25 19.84 -19.99 -14.98
CA ALA A 25 21.12 -19.37 -14.64
C ALA A 25 20.98 -18.34 -13.52
N LYS A 26 19.93 -17.50 -13.55
CA LYS A 26 19.63 -16.55 -12.48
C LYS A 26 19.31 -17.27 -11.17
N GLN A 27 18.48 -18.30 -11.21
CA GLN A 27 18.11 -19.07 -10.02
C GLN A 27 19.35 -19.67 -9.36
N ARG A 28 20.23 -20.32 -10.14
CA ARG A 28 21.52 -20.84 -9.64
C ARG A 28 22.38 -19.75 -9.00
N PHE A 29 22.49 -18.57 -9.63
CA PHE A 29 23.22 -17.45 -9.04
C PHE A 29 22.66 -17.03 -7.67
N TYR A 30 21.33 -16.95 -7.52
CA TYR A 30 20.72 -16.62 -6.23
C TYR A 30 20.95 -17.73 -5.20
N ASP A 31 20.83 -19.00 -5.60
CA ASP A 31 21.07 -20.14 -4.70
C ASP A 31 22.55 -20.19 -4.24
N ASP A 32 23.50 -19.87 -5.13
CA ASP A 32 24.92 -19.76 -4.81
C ASP A 32 25.20 -18.59 -3.85
N VAL A 33 24.51 -17.46 -4.04
CA VAL A 33 24.60 -16.31 -3.12
C VAL A 33 24.05 -16.66 -1.74
N LEU A 34 22.88 -17.29 -1.67
CA LEU A 34 22.22 -17.64 -0.42
C LEU A 34 22.96 -18.76 0.33
N SER A 35 23.60 -19.69 -0.39
CA SER A 35 24.45 -20.72 0.20
C SER A 35 25.84 -20.22 0.61
N GLY A 36 26.20 -18.99 0.22
CA GLY A 36 27.51 -18.39 0.50
C GLY A 36 28.62 -18.86 -0.44
N ALA A 37 28.31 -19.65 -1.47
CA ALA A 37 29.27 -20.05 -2.50
C ALA A 37 29.71 -18.87 -3.38
N THR A 38 28.81 -17.90 -3.60
CA THR A 38 29.11 -16.65 -4.32
C THR A 38 28.91 -15.45 -3.38
N PRO A 39 29.93 -14.60 -3.18
CA PRO A 39 29.76 -13.38 -2.38
C PRO A 39 28.87 -12.36 -3.12
N TYR A 40 27.84 -11.88 -2.45
CA TYR A 40 27.00 -10.80 -2.97
C TYR A 40 27.57 -9.43 -2.65
N VAL A 41 27.73 -8.59 -3.66
CA VAL A 41 28.17 -7.20 -3.50
C VAL A 41 27.04 -6.29 -3.99
N SER A 42 26.45 -5.54 -3.07
CA SER A 42 25.44 -4.53 -3.41
C SER A 42 26.11 -3.26 -3.93
N VAL A 43 25.72 -2.81 -5.12
CA VAL A 43 26.18 -1.52 -5.67
C VAL A 43 25.59 -0.32 -4.91
N LEU A 44 24.51 -0.54 -4.15
CA LEU A 44 23.83 0.49 -3.36
C LEU A 44 24.51 0.72 -2.00
N ILE A 45 25.44 -0.14 -1.59
CA ILE A 45 26.18 -0.02 -0.34
C ILE A 45 27.66 0.14 -0.70
N PRO A 46 28.25 1.33 -0.54
CA PRO A 46 29.66 1.54 -0.85
C PRO A 46 30.55 0.53 -0.09
N SER A 47 31.53 -0.10 -0.76
CA SER A 47 32.41 -1.13 -0.16
C SER A 47 33.07 -0.73 1.17
N ALA A 48 33.26 0.58 1.40
CA ALA A 48 33.78 1.11 2.67
C ALA A 48 32.87 0.81 3.89
N ALA A 49 31.57 0.61 3.68
CA ALA A 49 30.62 0.23 4.73
C ALA A 49 30.71 -1.25 5.10
N LEU A 50 31.01 -2.14 4.14
CA LEU A 50 31.18 -3.58 4.36
C LEU A 50 32.50 -3.92 5.09
N ALA A 51 33.57 -3.16 4.82
CA ALA A 51 34.88 -3.37 5.44
C ALA A 51 34.89 -3.12 6.96
N LYS A 52 33.94 -2.32 7.48
CA LYS A 52 33.84 -2.07 8.94
C LYS A 52 33.23 -3.23 9.72
N GLU A 53 32.57 -4.19 9.05
CA GLU A 53 31.95 -5.34 9.73
C GLU A 53 32.88 -6.54 9.84
N SER A 54 33.98 -6.59 9.08
CA SER A 54 34.87 -7.76 8.99
C SER A 54 36.05 -7.80 9.98
N GLU A 55 36.25 -6.78 10.82
CA GLU A 55 37.43 -6.69 11.71
C GLU A 55 37.22 -7.15 13.17
N GLU A 56 36.00 -7.55 13.58
CA GLU A 56 35.81 -8.14 14.92
C GLU A 56 35.71 -9.68 14.87
N PRO A 57 36.71 -10.43 15.38
CA PRO A 57 36.67 -11.88 15.42
C PRO A 57 35.75 -12.35 16.56
N GLY A 58 34.48 -12.60 16.23
CA GLY A 58 33.49 -13.09 17.17
C GLY A 58 32.37 -13.87 16.49
N GLU A 59 32.54 -15.20 16.43
CA GLU A 59 31.51 -16.25 16.44
C GLU A 59 30.14 -15.85 15.85
N LEU A 60 29.87 -16.28 14.60
CA LEU A 60 28.57 -16.19 13.93
C LEU A 60 27.47 -16.91 14.73
N LYS A 61 26.94 -16.24 15.76
CA LYS A 61 25.73 -16.68 16.47
C LYS A 61 24.52 -16.27 15.65
N GLY A 62 23.70 -17.28 15.38
CA GLY A 62 22.53 -17.25 14.51
C GLY A 62 21.73 -15.97 14.57
N TRP A 63 21.30 -15.56 13.38
CA TRP A 63 20.37 -14.48 13.13
C TRP A 63 19.09 -14.73 13.94
N ARG A 64 19.05 -14.21 15.17
CA ARG A 64 17.82 -14.01 15.93
C ARG A 64 17.50 -12.53 15.78
N GLY A 65 16.24 -12.27 15.41
CA GLY A 65 15.73 -10.94 15.20
C GLY A 65 16.04 -9.97 16.33
N ASN A 66 15.88 -8.70 16.00
CA ASN A 66 15.84 -7.57 16.93
C ASN A 66 17.23 -7.04 17.31
N ARG A 67 17.97 -6.50 16.32
CA ARG A 67 19.17 -5.67 16.55
C ARG A 67 18.91 -4.21 16.11
N PHE A 68 17.80 -3.63 16.58
CA PHE A 68 17.53 -2.19 16.48
C PHE A 68 17.67 -1.46 17.83
N ASP A 69 17.75 -2.19 18.95
CA ASP A 69 17.64 -1.61 20.30
C ASP A 69 18.98 -1.32 21.03
N ARG A 70 20.14 -1.34 20.37
CA ARG A 70 21.44 -1.20 21.08
C ARG A 70 22.37 -0.08 20.62
N ALA A 71 21.89 0.87 19.82
CA ALA A 71 22.68 2.03 19.36
C ALA A 71 22.25 3.37 20.00
N VAL A 72 21.66 3.35 21.20
CA VAL A 72 21.35 4.57 21.97
C VAL A 72 21.86 4.41 23.41
N SER A 73 23.19 4.37 23.60
CA SER A 73 23.79 4.44 24.95
C SER A 73 25.21 5.02 25.01
N SER A 74 25.82 5.45 23.88
CA SER A 74 27.18 6.02 23.88
C SER A 74 27.26 7.47 23.40
N SER A 75 26.13 8.14 23.20
CA SER A 75 26.09 9.59 22.97
C SER A 75 25.20 10.18 24.06
N GLY A 76 25.74 11.05 24.90
CA GLY A 76 25.05 11.69 26.03
C GLY A 76 23.93 12.65 25.61
N ILE A 77 22.95 12.14 24.87
CA ILE A 77 21.74 12.82 24.44
C ILE A 77 20.59 12.07 25.12
N GLN A 78 19.97 12.70 26.12
CA GLN A 78 18.77 12.18 26.76
C GLN A 78 17.59 12.22 25.77
N ALA A 79 17.43 11.18 24.97
CA ALA A 79 16.17 10.90 24.29
C ALA A 79 15.30 10.04 25.22
N ARG A 80 14.27 10.66 25.82
CA ARG A 80 13.18 9.92 26.47
C ARG A 80 12.36 9.20 25.40
N THR A 81 12.67 7.94 25.15
CA THR A 81 11.72 7.01 24.54
C THR A 81 11.49 5.87 25.51
N THR A 82 10.55 6.07 26.43
CA THR A 82 10.03 4.99 27.25
C THR A 82 9.19 4.08 26.36
N VAL A 83 9.75 2.94 26.00
CA VAL A 83 8.97 1.75 25.66
C VAL A 83 8.16 1.37 26.90
N CYS A 84 6.84 1.47 26.81
CA CYS A 84 5.93 0.84 27.76
C CYS A 84 4.94 -0.01 26.98
N CYS A 85 5.41 -1.18 26.55
CA CYS A 85 4.51 -2.26 26.19
C CYS A 85 3.98 -2.89 27.49
N THR A 86 2.71 -3.30 27.49
CA THR A 86 2.08 -4.26 28.43
C THR A 86 1.69 -3.80 29.85
N ARG A 87 0.60 -3.02 29.99
CA ARG A 87 -0.44 -3.16 31.05
C ARG A 87 -1.44 -1.99 31.02
N ALA A 88 -2.52 -2.07 30.25
CA ALA A 88 -3.69 -1.19 30.43
C ALA A 88 -5.01 -1.63 29.74
N TRP A 89 -5.12 -2.86 29.20
CA TRP A 89 -6.37 -3.33 28.55
C TRP A 89 -7.31 -4.08 29.51
N ARG A 90 -7.35 -3.66 30.78
CA ARG A 90 -8.35 -4.07 31.78
C ARG A 90 -8.71 -2.88 32.64
N THR A 91 -9.72 -2.14 32.19
CA THR A 91 -10.83 -1.54 32.94
C THR A 91 -11.41 -0.43 32.08
N GLY A 92 -12.58 -0.66 31.50
CA GLY A 92 -13.39 0.44 31.00
C GLY A 92 -13.74 1.36 32.16
N HIS A 93 -13.49 2.66 32.00
CA HIS A 93 -14.17 3.73 32.73
C HIS A 93 -14.20 4.99 31.86
N ALA A 94 -15.37 5.63 31.88
CA ALA A 94 -15.76 6.81 31.13
C ALA A 94 -15.44 8.12 31.88
N LEU A 95 -15.75 9.24 31.19
CA LEU A 95 -15.93 10.63 31.67
C LEU A 95 -14.64 11.49 31.66
N ARG A 96 -14.60 12.78 31.28
CA ARG A 96 -15.63 13.84 31.17
C ARG A 96 -15.08 15.00 30.31
N LEU A 97 -15.97 15.79 29.72
CA LEU A 97 -15.72 17.07 29.03
C LEU A 97 -15.24 18.18 30.00
N GLU A 98 -14.30 19.02 29.56
CA GLU A 98 -14.22 20.44 29.94
C GLU A 98 -13.98 21.30 28.70
N SER A 99 -14.76 22.38 28.64
CA SER A 99 -14.82 23.43 27.62
C SER A 99 -13.77 24.52 27.87
N ALA A 100 -13.06 24.97 26.83
CA ALA A 100 -12.59 26.36 26.74
C ALA A 100 -12.12 26.72 25.32
N SER A 101 -12.85 27.66 24.75
CA SER A 101 -12.55 28.61 23.67
C SER A 101 -11.13 28.74 23.12
N ALA A 102 -11.06 28.75 21.78
CA ALA A 102 -10.32 29.70 20.94
C ALA A 102 -8.78 29.69 20.99
N GLN A 103 -8.16 28.83 20.17
CA GLN A 103 -7.19 29.28 19.17
C GLN A 103 -7.01 28.19 18.11
N ARG A 104 -7.17 28.60 16.84
CA ARG A 104 -7.05 27.77 15.64
C ARG A 104 -5.56 27.53 15.36
N ASP A 105 -5.00 26.53 16.02
CA ASP A 105 -3.84 25.79 15.49
C ASP A 105 -4.35 24.40 15.14
N ALA A 106 -4.71 24.23 13.87
CA ALA A 106 -5.08 22.94 13.30
C ALA A 106 -3.83 22.04 13.22
N ARG A 107 -3.34 21.57 14.37
CA ARG A 107 -2.57 20.32 14.42
C ARG A 107 -3.54 19.23 14.02
N ILE A 108 -3.43 18.80 12.76
CA ILE A 108 -4.08 17.61 12.23
C ILE A 108 -3.62 16.43 13.09
N VAL A 109 -4.37 16.13 14.14
CA VAL A 109 -4.21 14.88 14.87
C VAL A 109 -5.05 13.87 14.12
N PHE A 110 -4.41 13.16 13.19
CA PHE A 110 -4.98 12.01 12.50
C PHE A 110 -5.24 10.93 13.56
N ARG A 111 -6.42 10.95 14.17
CA ARG A 111 -6.82 9.98 15.19
C ARG A 111 -7.45 8.78 14.48
N CYS A 112 -6.61 8.02 13.76
CA CYS A 112 -6.98 6.71 13.25
C CYS A 112 -7.23 5.80 14.47
N ARG A 113 -8.50 5.54 14.80
CA ARG A 113 -8.88 4.46 15.73
C ARG A 113 -9.56 3.38 14.90
N GLU A 114 -8.80 2.30 14.74
CA GLU A 114 -8.91 1.17 13.81
C GLU A 114 -10.23 0.37 13.90
N VAL A 115 -10.75 -0.03 12.74
CA VAL A 115 -10.82 -1.45 12.31
C VAL A 115 -10.55 -1.48 10.80
N VAL A 116 -9.28 -1.40 10.41
CA VAL A 116 -8.84 -1.60 9.02
C VAL A 116 -8.68 -3.10 8.83
N MET A 117 -9.57 -3.74 8.05
CA MET A 117 -9.54 -5.19 7.87
C MET A 117 -8.56 -5.55 6.76
N SER A 118 -7.32 -5.88 7.08
CA SER A 118 -6.28 -6.17 6.08
C SER A 118 -6.77 -7.08 4.92
N ILE A 119 -6.24 -6.89 3.71
CA ILE A 119 -6.55 -7.74 2.54
C ILE A 119 -6.50 -9.24 2.86
N GLY A 120 -5.57 -9.64 3.74
CA GLY A 120 -5.47 -10.99 4.27
C GLY A 120 -6.73 -11.47 5.03
N GLN A 121 -7.33 -10.60 5.84
CA GLN A 121 -8.59 -10.86 6.52
C GLN A 121 -9.75 -10.97 5.53
N VAL A 122 -9.78 -10.13 4.49
CA VAL A 122 -10.79 -10.26 3.42
C VAL A 122 -10.67 -11.60 2.71
N ILE A 123 -9.46 -12.00 2.32
CA ILE A 123 -9.18 -13.30 1.70
C ILE A 123 -9.67 -14.45 2.60
N LYS A 124 -9.42 -14.34 3.91
CA LYS A 124 -9.89 -15.31 4.89
C LYS A 124 -11.42 -15.42 4.91
N VAL A 125 -12.12 -14.29 4.91
CA VAL A 125 -13.60 -14.26 4.85
C VAL A 125 -14.11 -14.89 3.56
N VAL A 126 -13.55 -14.51 2.41
CA VAL A 126 -13.90 -15.06 1.09
C VAL A 126 -13.73 -16.58 1.06
N ARG A 127 -12.66 -17.10 1.68
CA ARG A 127 -12.40 -18.53 1.80
C ARG A 127 -13.45 -19.22 2.68
N GLU A 128 -13.76 -18.65 3.83
CA GLU A 128 -14.68 -19.23 4.82
C GLU A 128 -16.14 -19.22 4.35
N GLU A 129 -16.58 -18.17 3.65
CA GLU A 129 -17.89 -18.08 3.00
C GLU A 129 -18.12 -19.23 2.00
N ARG A 130 -17.05 -19.75 1.40
CA ARG A 130 -17.09 -20.85 0.42
C ARG A 130 -16.82 -22.22 1.06
N GLY A 131 -16.65 -22.28 2.38
CA GLY A 131 -16.39 -23.52 3.10
C GLY A 131 -15.05 -24.18 2.75
N LEU A 132 -14.07 -23.42 2.25
CA LEU A 132 -12.80 -23.94 1.79
C LEU A 132 -11.75 -23.94 2.90
N THR A 133 -10.94 -24.99 2.97
CA THR A 133 -9.72 -25.01 3.79
C THR A 133 -8.62 -24.15 3.16
N GLN A 134 -7.63 -23.72 3.95
CA GLN A 134 -6.48 -22.99 3.40
C GLN A 134 -5.77 -23.77 2.28
N SER A 135 -5.66 -25.09 2.41
CA SER A 135 -5.01 -25.92 1.37
C SER A 135 -5.81 -25.95 0.08
N GLN A 136 -7.15 -26.08 0.16
CA GLN A 136 -8.02 -26.10 -1.01
C GLN A 136 -8.04 -24.74 -1.71
N PHE A 137 -8.16 -23.66 -0.95
CA PHE A 137 -8.15 -22.30 -1.50
C PHE A 137 -6.81 -21.96 -2.15
N ALA A 138 -5.69 -22.36 -1.54
CA ALA A 138 -4.36 -22.20 -2.12
C ALA A 138 -4.20 -22.99 -3.43
N HIS A 139 -4.73 -24.22 -3.48
CA HIS A 139 -4.74 -25.04 -4.68
C HIS A 139 -5.52 -24.40 -5.83
N GLU A 140 -6.69 -23.80 -5.55
CA GLU A 140 -7.51 -23.06 -6.54
C GLU A 140 -6.81 -21.81 -7.10
N LEU A 141 -5.83 -21.28 -6.38
CA LEU A 141 -5.03 -20.12 -6.75
C LEU A 141 -3.63 -20.47 -7.26
N PHE A 142 -3.29 -21.76 -7.37
CA PHE A 142 -1.96 -22.25 -7.76
C PHE A 142 -0.83 -21.72 -6.87
N VAL A 143 -1.10 -21.53 -5.58
CA VAL A 143 -0.11 -21.11 -4.58
C VAL A 143 0.07 -22.14 -3.48
N THR A 144 1.13 -22.00 -2.70
CA THR A 144 1.35 -22.87 -1.53
C THR A 144 0.42 -22.47 -0.38
N GLN A 145 0.00 -23.45 0.43
CA GLN A 145 -0.75 -23.19 1.67
C GLN A 145 -0.01 -22.20 2.60
N GLN A 146 1.34 -22.24 2.59
CA GLN A 146 2.17 -21.33 3.37
C GLN A 146 2.05 -19.88 2.90
N ALA A 147 2.02 -19.64 1.59
CA ALA A 147 1.78 -18.31 1.03
C ALA A 147 0.42 -17.77 1.48
N LEU A 148 -0.65 -18.57 1.34
CA LEU A 148 -1.99 -18.18 1.79
C LEU A 148 -2.03 -17.92 3.31
N SER A 149 -1.39 -18.78 4.13
CA SER A 149 -1.33 -18.54 5.56
C SER A 149 -0.59 -17.25 5.91
N ARG A 150 0.44 -16.85 5.14
CA ARG A 150 1.17 -15.60 5.37
C ARG A 150 0.32 -14.39 4.99
N TRP A 151 -0.46 -14.49 3.92
CA TRP A 151 -1.45 -13.48 3.52
C TRP A 151 -2.52 -13.29 4.59
N GLU A 152 -3.18 -14.36 5.04
CA GLU A 152 -4.23 -14.28 6.06
C GLU A 152 -3.72 -13.75 7.42
N LYS A 153 -2.41 -13.88 7.70
CA LYS A 153 -1.76 -13.35 8.91
C LYS A 153 -1.22 -11.92 8.75
N GLY A 154 -1.28 -11.33 7.56
CA GLY A 154 -0.72 -10.00 7.27
C GLY A 154 0.81 -9.94 7.29
N THR A 155 1.49 -11.09 7.22
CA THR A 155 2.98 -11.17 7.21
C THR A 155 3.57 -11.09 5.79
N ALA A 156 2.71 -11.15 4.78
CA ALA A 156 3.01 -10.94 3.38
C ALA A 156 1.73 -10.48 2.68
N GLU A 157 1.85 -9.75 1.59
CA GLU A 157 0.71 -9.32 0.77
C GLU A 157 0.67 -10.09 -0.55
N PRO A 158 -0.52 -10.37 -1.10
CA PRO A 158 -0.67 -10.90 -2.45
C PRO A 158 -0.25 -9.85 -3.48
N SER A 159 0.36 -10.28 -4.59
CA SER A 159 0.63 -9.37 -5.71
C SER A 159 -0.67 -8.93 -6.40
N ILE A 160 -0.62 -7.86 -7.20
CA ILE A 160 -1.77 -7.36 -7.99
C ILE A 160 -2.36 -8.47 -8.87
N ASP A 161 -1.51 -9.30 -9.47
CA ASP A 161 -1.96 -10.43 -10.29
C ASP A 161 -2.68 -11.50 -9.46
N MET A 162 -2.23 -11.77 -8.23
CA MET A 162 -2.95 -12.65 -7.31
C MET A 162 -4.30 -12.05 -6.92
N ILE A 163 -4.38 -10.73 -6.69
CA ILE A 163 -5.65 -10.05 -6.39
C ILE A 163 -6.62 -10.18 -7.58
N ARG A 164 -6.14 -9.98 -8.81
CA ARG A 164 -6.93 -10.18 -10.05
C ARG A 164 -7.39 -11.61 -10.20
N LEU A 165 -6.53 -12.58 -9.91
CA LEU A 165 -6.85 -14.00 -9.97
C LEU A 165 -7.92 -14.36 -8.93
N ILE A 166 -7.78 -13.89 -7.68
CA ILE A 166 -8.79 -14.10 -6.62
C ILE A 166 -10.13 -13.49 -7.05
N SER A 167 -10.11 -12.26 -7.57
CA SER A 167 -11.30 -11.57 -8.05
C SER A 167 -12.03 -12.36 -9.13
N THR A 168 -11.28 -12.86 -10.12
CA THR A 168 -11.84 -13.63 -11.25
C THR A 168 -12.30 -15.02 -10.82
N ARG A 169 -11.49 -15.74 -10.04
CA ARG A 169 -11.74 -17.15 -9.67
C ARG A 169 -12.91 -17.29 -8.70
N PHE A 170 -13.08 -16.32 -7.80
CA PHE A 170 -14.09 -16.35 -6.75
C PHE A 170 -15.20 -15.33 -6.95
N GLU A 171 -15.22 -14.60 -8.07
CA GLU A 171 -16.24 -13.57 -8.39
C GLU A 171 -16.35 -12.53 -7.28
N VAL A 172 -15.22 -12.14 -6.69
CA VAL A 172 -15.16 -11.10 -5.66
C VAL A 172 -14.73 -9.80 -6.32
N PRO A 173 -15.48 -8.69 -6.19
CA PRO A 173 -15.06 -7.41 -6.72
C PRO A 173 -13.69 -7.01 -6.16
N MET A 174 -12.78 -6.54 -7.02
CA MET A 174 -11.44 -6.12 -6.60
C MET A 174 -11.49 -5.05 -5.49
N ALA A 175 -12.52 -4.19 -5.50
CA ALA A 175 -12.76 -3.19 -4.45
C ALA A 175 -12.90 -3.82 -3.06
N ARG A 176 -13.60 -4.96 -2.94
CA ARG A 176 -13.75 -5.68 -1.67
C ARG A 176 -12.41 -6.23 -1.17
N LEU A 177 -11.53 -6.68 -2.07
CA LEU A 177 -10.20 -7.21 -1.73
C LEU A 177 -9.23 -6.11 -1.31
N MET A 178 -9.31 -4.93 -1.93
CA MET A 178 -8.43 -3.78 -1.63
C MET A 178 -8.96 -2.87 -0.51
N GLU A 179 -9.94 -3.34 0.28
CA GLU A 179 -10.53 -2.57 1.39
C GLU A 179 -11.06 -1.19 0.98
N MET A 180 -11.45 -1.03 -0.27
CA MET A 180 -12.03 0.23 -0.75
C MET A 180 -13.41 0.35 -0.12
N PRO A 181 -13.71 1.40 0.66
CA PRO A 181 -15.02 1.52 1.27
C PRO A 181 -16.11 1.64 0.20
N ASP A 182 -17.22 0.94 0.41
CA ASP A 182 -18.37 0.94 -0.49
C ASP A 182 -18.97 2.33 -0.71
N ASN A 183 -18.70 3.26 0.20
CA ASN A 183 -19.22 4.64 0.18
C ASN A 183 -18.53 5.52 -0.87
N GLY A 184 -17.53 5.02 -1.60
CA GLY A 184 -16.86 5.74 -2.68
C GLY A 184 -15.74 6.65 -2.19
N PHE A 185 -15.32 7.57 -3.07
CA PHE A 185 -14.19 8.48 -2.84
C PHE A 185 -14.54 9.91 -3.25
N CYS A 186 -13.91 10.85 -2.56
CA CYS A 186 -14.03 12.27 -2.82
C CYS A 186 -13.56 12.61 -4.24
N GLN A 187 -14.44 13.22 -5.03
CA GLN A 187 -14.22 13.64 -6.42
C GLN A 187 -13.38 14.94 -6.52
N SER A 188 -12.68 15.33 -5.45
CA SER A 188 -11.68 16.39 -5.42
C SER A 188 -10.31 15.88 -4.96
N CYS A 189 -10.22 15.08 -3.90
CA CYS A 189 -8.92 14.66 -3.36
C CYS A 189 -8.68 13.15 -3.39
N ALA A 190 -9.57 12.38 -4.02
CA ALA A 190 -9.56 10.91 -4.04
C ALA A 190 -9.61 10.23 -2.65
N MET A 191 -9.82 10.98 -1.57
CA MET A 191 -9.92 10.40 -0.23
C MET A 191 -11.16 9.52 -0.12
N PRO A 192 -11.02 8.27 0.34
CA PRO A 192 -12.15 7.37 0.57
C PRO A 192 -13.05 7.86 1.70
N PHE A 193 -14.36 7.59 1.58
CA PHE A 193 -15.33 7.88 2.64
C PHE A 193 -15.46 6.66 3.57
N TYR A 194 -15.08 6.80 4.84
CA TYR A 194 -15.24 5.72 5.82
C TYR A 194 -16.51 5.89 6.64
N ARG A 195 -16.95 7.13 6.85
CA ARG A 195 -18.11 7.49 7.67
C ARG A 195 -18.99 8.54 6.98
N PRO A 196 -20.28 8.61 7.32
CA PRO A 196 -21.16 9.67 6.82
C PRO A 196 -20.67 11.09 7.12
N GLU A 197 -19.92 11.27 8.21
CA GLU A 197 -19.37 12.58 8.60
C GLU A 197 -18.20 13.05 7.73
N ASP A 198 -17.58 12.13 6.97
CA ASP A 198 -16.48 12.44 6.06
C ASP A 198 -16.98 13.24 4.85
N HIS A 199 -18.29 13.20 4.56
CA HIS A 199 -18.93 13.94 3.48
C HIS A 199 -19.04 15.44 3.81
N GLY A 200 -18.81 16.27 2.80
CA GLY A 200 -19.05 17.71 2.85
C GLY A 200 -20.53 18.04 3.00
N THR A 201 -20.84 19.33 3.08
CA THR A 201 -22.21 19.82 3.29
C THR A 201 -22.67 20.74 2.17
N GLU A 202 -23.93 20.57 1.80
CA GLU A 202 -24.68 21.52 0.97
C GLU A 202 -25.17 22.72 1.80
N PRO A 203 -25.58 23.83 1.17
CA PRO A 203 -26.13 25.00 1.89
C PRO A 203 -27.37 24.72 2.74
N ASP A 204 -28.11 23.65 2.43
CA ASP A 204 -29.27 23.20 3.20
C ASP A 204 -28.87 22.30 4.40
N GLY A 205 -27.58 22.07 4.61
CA GLY A 205 -27.02 21.21 5.65
C GLY A 205 -27.05 19.71 5.34
N THR A 206 -27.51 19.30 4.15
CA THR A 206 -27.45 17.90 3.71
C THR A 206 -26.03 17.48 3.34
N ARG A 207 -25.75 16.18 3.36
CA ARG A 207 -24.41 15.64 3.05
C ARG A 207 -24.21 15.53 1.54
N ASN A 208 -23.08 16.03 1.05
CA ASN A 208 -22.70 15.92 -0.35
C ASN A 208 -22.14 14.51 -0.64
N GLY A 209 -22.67 13.84 -1.67
CA GLY A 209 -22.27 12.48 -2.04
C GLY A 209 -20.93 12.37 -2.78
N ASP A 210 -20.41 13.48 -3.30
CA ASP A 210 -19.23 13.52 -4.17
C ASP A 210 -17.99 14.10 -3.49
N TYR A 211 -18.12 14.95 -2.47
CA TYR A 211 -17.01 15.70 -1.88
C TYR A 211 -16.90 15.50 -0.36
N CYS A 212 -15.67 15.50 0.16
CA CYS A 212 -15.41 15.38 1.59
C CYS A 212 -15.44 16.73 2.33
N ASN A 213 -15.62 16.66 3.65
CA ASN A 213 -15.66 17.81 4.56
C ASN A 213 -14.37 18.66 4.58
N TYR A 214 -13.25 18.13 4.08
CA TYR A 214 -11.99 18.87 3.93
C TYR A 214 -11.92 19.64 2.61
N CYS A 215 -12.71 19.24 1.62
CA CYS A 215 -12.72 19.87 0.31
C CYS A 215 -13.92 20.82 0.15
N TYR A 216 -15.07 20.49 0.74
CA TYR A 216 -16.35 21.14 0.47
C TYR A 216 -17.20 21.28 1.73
N GLU A 217 -17.68 22.49 1.99
CA GLU A 217 -18.55 22.81 3.12
C GLU A 217 -19.48 23.97 2.73
N ASP A 218 -20.75 23.90 3.14
CA ASP A 218 -21.75 24.95 2.92
C ASP A 218 -21.85 25.44 1.46
N GLY A 219 -21.80 24.50 0.51
CA GLY A 219 -21.90 24.83 -0.91
C GLY A 219 -20.60 25.32 -1.57
N VAL A 220 -19.51 25.49 -0.81
CA VAL A 220 -18.25 26.10 -1.30
C VAL A 220 -17.05 25.19 -1.13
N PHE A 221 -16.12 25.24 -2.09
CA PHE A 221 -14.82 24.58 -1.94
C PHE A 221 -13.92 25.38 -0.98
N LEU A 222 -13.46 24.72 0.09
CA LEU A 222 -12.62 25.34 1.12
C LEU A 222 -11.21 25.67 0.60
N GLN A 223 -10.79 25.00 -0.47
CA GLN A 223 -9.43 25.12 -1.01
C GLN A 223 -9.44 25.89 -2.31
N ALA A 224 -8.74 27.03 -2.34
CA ALA A 224 -8.66 27.96 -3.46
C ALA A 224 -7.65 27.55 -4.55
N TYR A 225 -7.43 26.23 -4.74
CA TYR A 225 -6.54 25.73 -5.78
C TYR A 225 -7.17 25.92 -7.16
N ALA A 226 -6.39 26.47 -8.10
CA ALA A 226 -6.81 26.70 -9.47
C ALA A 226 -6.86 25.41 -10.32
N ASN A 227 -6.06 24.40 -9.96
CA ASN A 227 -5.92 23.14 -10.69
C ASN A 227 -5.47 22.00 -9.76
N SER A 228 -5.44 20.77 -10.29
CA SER A 228 -5.00 19.58 -9.55
C SER A 228 -3.55 19.66 -9.09
N ASP A 229 -2.66 20.31 -9.85
CA ASP A 229 -1.22 20.34 -9.58
C ASP A 229 -0.91 21.15 -8.32
N GLU A 230 -1.66 22.22 -8.07
CA GLU A 230 -1.58 22.99 -6.82
C GLU A 230 -2.02 22.15 -5.61
N LEU A 231 -3.01 21.27 -5.79
CA LEU A 231 -3.43 20.33 -4.75
C LEU A 231 -2.38 19.21 -4.54
N VAL A 232 -1.75 18.72 -5.61
CA VAL A 232 -0.62 17.77 -5.53
C VAL A 232 0.49 18.37 -4.68
N ALA A 233 0.96 19.56 -5.02
CA ALA A 233 2.07 20.21 -4.33
C ALA A 233 1.80 20.44 -2.84
N ALA A 234 0.54 20.74 -2.48
CA ALA A 234 0.15 20.97 -1.09
C ALA A 234 -0.03 19.67 -0.28
N CYS A 235 -0.50 18.59 -0.90
CA CYS A 235 -0.90 17.37 -0.20
C CYS A 235 0.10 16.21 -0.30
N ALA A 236 0.97 16.18 -1.33
CA ALA A 236 1.94 15.11 -1.52
C ALA A 236 2.89 14.90 -0.32
N PRO A 237 3.39 15.94 0.38
CA PRO A 237 4.21 15.73 1.57
C PRO A 237 3.46 15.00 2.70
N MET A 238 2.19 15.34 2.92
CA MET A 238 1.36 14.69 3.95
C MET A 238 1.05 13.23 3.59
N MET A 239 0.82 12.95 2.30
CA MET A 239 0.64 11.58 1.79
C MET A 239 1.93 10.77 1.93
N ALA A 240 3.09 11.34 1.59
CA ALA A 240 4.39 10.70 1.73
C ALA A 240 4.68 10.30 3.19
N GLU A 241 4.41 11.19 4.14
CA GLU A 241 4.56 10.91 5.56
C GLU A 241 3.61 9.79 6.04
N SER A 242 2.34 9.87 5.67
CA SER A 242 1.29 8.95 6.14
C SER A 242 1.41 7.55 5.53
N CYS A 243 1.84 7.46 4.27
CA CYS A 243 2.00 6.20 3.53
C CYS A 243 3.43 5.65 3.56
N HIS A 244 4.37 6.37 4.19
CA HIS A 244 5.80 6.02 4.24
C HIS A 244 6.44 5.80 2.86
N ILE A 245 6.10 6.67 1.90
CA ILE A 245 6.65 6.71 0.54
C ILE A 245 7.45 8.00 0.32
N SER A 246 8.21 8.10 -0.77
CA SER A 246 8.87 9.37 -1.10
C SER A 246 7.85 10.43 -1.55
N VAL A 247 8.21 11.71 -1.41
CA VAL A 247 7.37 12.82 -1.89
C VAL A 247 7.15 12.71 -3.39
N GLU A 248 8.20 12.39 -4.16
CA GLU A 248 8.13 12.15 -5.60
C GLU A 248 7.12 11.04 -5.96
N GLN A 249 7.14 9.92 -5.22
CA GLN A 249 6.17 8.84 -5.42
C GLN A 249 4.73 9.28 -5.12
N ALA A 250 4.54 10.10 -4.08
CA ALA A 250 3.24 10.66 -3.75
C ALA A 250 2.76 11.63 -4.85
N GLU A 251 3.64 12.50 -5.36
CA GLU A 251 3.36 13.42 -6.46
C GLU A 251 2.95 12.67 -7.74
N ASP A 252 3.70 11.63 -8.11
CA ASP A 252 3.39 10.78 -9.27
C ASP A 252 2.02 10.12 -9.14
N CYS A 253 1.74 9.53 -7.97
CA CYS A 253 0.43 8.90 -7.70
C CYS A 253 -0.72 9.91 -7.80
N MET A 254 -0.57 11.08 -7.17
CA MET A 254 -1.62 12.09 -7.17
C MET A 254 -1.82 12.71 -8.56
N SER A 255 -0.74 12.98 -9.29
CA SER A 255 -0.79 13.56 -10.64
C SER A 255 -1.44 12.62 -11.66
N ALA A 256 -1.31 11.30 -11.47
CA ALA A 256 -2.00 10.32 -12.31
C ALA A 256 -3.51 10.22 -12.02
N LEU A 257 -3.92 10.42 -10.76
CA LEU A 257 -5.30 10.17 -10.31
C LEU A 257 -6.20 11.41 -10.38
N LEU A 258 -5.74 12.55 -9.89
CA LEU A 258 -6.57 13.73 -9.68
C LEU A 258 -7.21 14.29 -10.96
N PRO A 259 -6.54 14.35 -12.12
CA PRO A 259 -7.15 14.88 -13.36
C PRO A 259 -8.43 14.15 -13.80
N ASN A 260 -8.62 12.89 -13.38
CA ASN A 260 -9.78 12.08 -13.74
C ASN A 260 -11.04 12.37 -12.88
N LEU A 261 -10.90 13.13 -11.79
CA LEU A 261 -11.98 13.41 -10.83
C LEU A 261 -12.87 14.57 -11.27
N LYS A 262 -14.15 14.58 -10.85
CA LYS A 262 -15.15 15.57 -11.29
C LYS A 262 -14.72 17.03 -11.12
N ARG A 263 -13.97 17.37 -10.05
CA ARG A 263 -13.52 18.75 -9.82
C ARG A 263 -12.48 19.22 -10.84
N TRP A 264 -11.61 18.32 -11.29
CA TRP A 264 -10.40 18.66 -12.05
C TRP A 264 -10.48 18.30 -13.53
N ARG A 265 -11.41 17.43 -13.89
CA ARG A 265 -11.63 17.02 -15.27
C ARG A 265 -11.86 18.27 -16.13
N ARG A 266 -11.07 18.43 -17.19
CA ARG A 266 -11.24 19.52 -18.14
C ARG A 266 -12.59 19.36 -18.84
N GLN A 267 -13.37 20.44 -18.90
CA GLN A 267 -14.68 20.44 -19.55
C GLN A 267 -14.60 19.99 -21.02
N ASP A 268 -13.47 20.27 -21.68
CA ASP A 268 -13.18 19.93 -23.08
C ASP A 268 -13.21 18.41 -23.38
N GLU A 269 -12.91 17.55 -22.39
CA GLU A 269 -12.97 16.08 -22.54
C GLU A 269 -14.38 15.51 -22.32
N ILE A 270 -15.23 16.24 -21.60
CA ILE A 270 -16.64 15.87 -21.36
C ILE A 270 -17.45 15.98 -22.66
N ASP A 271 -17.21 17.05 -23.43
CA ASP A 271 -17.87 17.27 -24.71
C ASP A 271 -17.38 16.30 -25.79
N ALA A 272 -16.10 15.93 -25.79
CA ALA A 272 -15.55 14.94 -26.74
C ALA A 272 -16.12 13.52 -26.54
N VAL A 273 -16.33 13.10 -25.29
CA VAL A 273 -16.93 11.79 -24.96
C VAL A 273 -18.46 11.80 -25.15
N ALA A 274 -19.12 12.94 -24.90
CA ALA A 274 -20.56 13.09 -25.17
C ALA A 274 -20.88 13.16 -26.68
N GLU A 275 -19.95 13.65 -27.51
CA GLU A 275 -20.08 13.69 -28.98
C GLU A 275 -19.62 12.40 -29.70
N GLY A 276 -19.14 11.38 -28.97
CA GLY A 276 -18.80 10.08 -29.54
C GLY A 276 -17.66 10.14 -30.58
N LYS A 277 -16.58 10.85 -30.28
CA LYS A 277 -15.31 10.76 -31.02
C LYS A 277 -14.29 9.89 -30.31
#